data_AF-A0A0L6VPB4-F1
#
_entry.id   AF-A0A0L6VPB4-F1
#
_cell.length_a   1.000
_cell.length_b   1.000
_cell.length_c   1.000
_cell.angle_alpha   90.00
_cell.angle_beta   90.00
_cell.angle_gamma   90.00
#
_symmetry.space_group_name_H-M   'P 1'
#
loop_
_entity.id
_entity.type
_entity.pdbx_description
1 polymer ?
#
loop_
_entity_poly.entity_id
_entity_poly.type
_entity_poly.pdbx_seq_one_letter_code
_entity_poly.pdbx_strand_id
1 'polypeptide(L)'
;MKKNKTHDFKTSKLEHPHWFSMTRMGHLMAEVYNSPVFYYGKSQSQTFFPSKTLPNNNSPIFIVLTEIHHFLVLKVKDEDLFPAAKLEKNWEQIATPEAMQWKN
;
A
#
# COMPACT_ATOMS: atom_id res chain seq x y z
N MET A 1 -18.37 -19.56 -44.96
CA MET A 1 -18.16 -19.50 -43.49
C MET A 1 -16.73 -19.11 -43.19
N LYS A 2 -16.49 -17.89 -42.70
CA LYS A 2 -15.17 -17.46 -42.20
C LYS A 2 -14.98 -18.02 -40.80
N LYS A 3 -13.90 -18.79 -40.55
CA LYS A 3 -13.53 -19.22 -39.20
C LYS A 3 -12.78 -18.06 -38.53
N ASN A 4 -13.32 -17.58 -37.41
CA ASN A 4 -12.66 -16.57 -36.58
C ASN A 4 -11.40 -17.18 -35.96
N LYS A 5 -10.25 -16.55 -36.17
CA LYS A 5 -9.04 -16.85 -35.41
C LYS A 5 -9.19 -16.20 -34.04
N THR A 6 -9.36 -17.02 -33.01
CA THR A 6 -9.19 -16.59 -31.63
C THR A 6 -7.73 -16.17 -31.47
N HIS A 7 -7.49 -14.89 -31.25
CA HIS A 7 -6.19 -14.41 -30.82
C HIS A 7 -6.06 -14.77 -29.33
N ASP A 8 -5.48 -15.93 -29.06
CA ASP A 8 -4.97 -16.24 -27.73
C ASP A 8 -3.85 -15.24 -27.44
N PHE A 9 -4.15 -14.27 -26.57
CA PHE A 9 -3.10 -13.52 -25.88
C PHE A 9 -2.33 -14.53 -25.03
N LYS A 10 -1.26 -15.09 -25.58
CA LYS A 10 -0.23 -15.73 -24.78
C LYS A 10 0.36 -14.65 -23.90
N THR A 11 -0.16 -14.52 -22.67
CA THR A 11 0.59 -13.90 -21.60
C THR A 11 1.86 -14.73 -21.46
N SER A 12 2.98 -14.21 -21.95
CA SER A 12 4.28 -14.80 -21.68
C SER A 12 4.38 -14.97 -20.16
N LYS A 13 4.43 -16.23 -19.72
CA LYS A 13 4.58 -16.59 -18.33
C LYS A 13 5.95 -16.07 -17.90
N LEU A 14 6.00 -14.86 -17.34
CA LEU A 14 7.21 -14.32 -16.76
C LEU A 14 7.45 -15.14 -15.49
N GLU A 15 8.45 -16.03 -15.53
CA GLU A 15 8.58 -17.08 -14.52
C GLU A 15 8.86 -16.56 -13.10
N HIS A 16 9.32 -15.31 -12.93
CA HIS A 16 9.31 -14.61 -11.65
C HIS A 16 9.18 -13.11 -11.91
N PRO A 17 7.98 -12.53 -11.84
CA PRO A 17 7.89 -11.09 -11.96
C PRO A 17 8.47 -10.49 -10.67
N HIS A 18 9.39 -9.54 -10.78
CA HIS A 18 10.11 -8.93 -9.65
C HIS A 18 9.19 -7.98 -8.86
N TRP A 19 8.09 -8.51 -8.32
CA TRP A 19 7.09 -7.74 -7.62
C TRP A 19 7.66 -7.29 -6.29
N PHE A 20 7.57 -6.00 -6.05
CA PHE A 20 8.05 -5.41 -4.80
C PHE A 20 7.14 -5.82 -3.65
N SER A 21 7.71 -6.17 -2.51
CA SER A 21 6.90 -6.45 -1.31
C SER A 21 6.29 -5.17 -0.76
N MET A 22 5.09 -5.27 -0.20
CA MET A 22 4.40 -4.09 0.33
C MET A 22 5.15 -3.45 1.49
N THR A 23 5.89 -4.23 2.30
CA THR A 23 6.68 -3.67 3.41
C THR A 23 7.68 -2.62 2.93
N ARG A 24 8.38 -2.87 1.82
CA ARG A 24 9.33 -1.89 1.28
C ARG A 24 8.62 -0.76 0.53
N MET A 25 7.53 -1.06 -0.19
CA MET A 25 6.77 -0.06 -0.95
C MET A 25 6.06 0.94 -0.02
N GLY A 26 5.49 0.46 1.10
CA GLY A 26 4.70 1.27 2.03
C GLY A 26 5.47 2.43 2.61
N HIS A 27 6.71 2.21 3.08
CA HIS A 27 7.58 3.29 3.53
C HIS A 27 7.88 4.30 2.42
N LEU A 28 8.29 3.82 1.24
CA LEU A 28 8.61 4.71 0.12
C LEU A 28 7.41 5.57 -0.27
N MET A 29 6.22 4.97 -0.35
CA MET A 29 4.98 5.68 -0.64
C MET A 29 4.65 6.73 0.43
N ALA A 30 4.75 6.37 1.71
CA ALA A 30 4.46 7.30 2.79
C ALA A 30 5.39 8.53 2.75
N GLU A 31 6.68 8.33 2.46
CA GLU A 31 7.64 9.43 2.30
C GLU A 31 7.35 10.27 1.05
N VAL A 32 7.15 9.65 -0.11
CA VAL A 32 7.00 10.36 -1.39
C VAL A 32 5.72 11.19 -1.41
N TYR A 33 4.62 10.66 -0.86
CA TYR A 33 3.34 11.35 -0.85
C TYR A 33 3.09 12.16 0.41
N ASN A 34 3.94 12.06 1.42
CA ASN A 34 3.73 12.68 2.74
C ASN A 34 2.33 12.35 3.31
N SER A 35 1.89 11.11 3.12
CA SER A 35 0.56 10.61 3.53
C SER A 35 0.71 9.27 4.26
N PRO A 36 -0.16 8.98 5.24
CA PRO A 36 -0.28 7.63 5.77
C PRO A 36 -0.65 6.64 4.67
N VAL A 37 -0.04 5.46 4.70
CA VAL A 37 -0.39 4.34 3.81
C VAL A 37 -0.90 3.19 4.66
N PHE A 38 -2.14 2.79 4.40
CA PHE A 38 -2.79 1.67 5.06
C PHE A 38 -2.83 0.48 4.10
N TYR A 39 -2.17 -0.60 4.50
CA TYR A 39 -2.12 -1.84 3.74
C TYR A 39 -2.90 -2.95 4.44
N TYR A 40 -3.73 -3.66 3.68
CA TYR A 40 -4.46 -4.83 4.16
C TYR A 40 -4.24 -6.03 3.23
N GLY A 41 -3.89 -7.15 3.83
CA GLY A 41 -3.76 -8.43 3.14
C GLY A 41 -4.16 -9.56 4.09
N LYS A 42 -4.55 -10.70 3.52
CA LYS A 42 -5.03 -11.86 4.30
C LYS A 42 -4.06 -12.30 5.40
N SER A 43 -2.76 -12.31 5.09
CA SER A 43 -1.71 -12.75 6.01
C SER A 43 -1.12 -11.62 6.85
N GLN A 44 -1.28 -10.37 6.43
CA GLN A 44 -0.65 -9.23 7.08
C GLN A 44 -1.33 -7.92 6.68
N SER A 45 -1.56 -7.06 7.67
CA SER A 45 -1.98 -5.67 7.48
C SER A 45 -1.02 -4.76 8.23
N GLN A 46 -0.64 -3.64 7.63
CA GLN A 46 0.33 -2.69 8.18
C GLN A 46 -0.03 -1.25 7.85
N THR A 47 0.33 -0.35 8.76
CA THR A 47 0.27 1.09 8.57
C THR A 47 1.69 1.63 8.42
N PHE A 48 1.91 2.50 7.44
CA PHE A 48 3.16 3.19 7.21
C PHE A 48 2.91 4.70 7.33
N PHE A 49 3.57 5.35 8.28
CA PHE A 49 3.54 6.81 8.39
C PHE A 49 4.79 7.42 7.75
N PRO A 50 4.73 8.69 7.31
CA PRO A 50 5.92 9.45 6.96
C PRO A 50 6.85 9.55 8.18
N SER A 51 8.15 9.36 7.99
CA SER A 51 9.16 9.37 9.06
C SER A 51 9.80 10.75 9.25
N LYS A 52 9.68 11.66 8.29
CA LYS A 52 10.33 12.98 8.30
C LYS A 52 9.35 14.16 8.28
N THR A 53 8.05 13.88 8.19
CA THR A 53 7.02 14.88 7.96
C THR A 53 6.07 14.91 9.13
N LEU A 54 5.68 16.12 9.56
CA LEU A 54 4.63 16.32 10.56
C LEU A 54 3.28 15.79 10.05
N PRO A 55 2.37 15.40 10.97
CA PRO A 55 0.96 15.20 10.65
C PRO A 55 0.41 16.34 9.82
N ASN A 56 -0.31 16.00 8.76
CA ASN A 56 -0.85 16.94 7.80
C ASN A 56 -2.20 16.46 7.29
N ASN A 57 -2.86 17.29 6.47
CA ASN A 57 -4.21 17.04 5.98
C ASN A 57 -4.26 16.28 4.63
N ASN A 58 -3.16 15.64 4.22
CA ASN A 58 -3.18 14.84 3.00
C ASN A 58 -3.99 13.56 3.25
N SER A 59 -4.84 13.19 2.29
CA SER A 59 -5.64 11.97 2.38
C SER A 59 -4.73 10.72 2.53
N PRO A 60 -5.11 9.76 3.39
CA PRO A 60 -4.43 8.49 3.46
C PRO A 60 -4.60 7.66 2.19
N ILE A 61 -3.63 6.79 1.94
CA ILE A 61 -3.65 5.88 0.79
C ILE A 61 -3.99 4.48 1.28
N PHE A 62 -5.09 3.93 0.80
CA PHE A 62 -5.55 2.59 1.16
C PHE A 62 -5.19 1.59 0.06
N ILE A 63 -4.43 0.55 0.41
CA ILE A 63 -4.05 -0.54 -0.50
C ILE A 63 -4.51 -1.88 0.05
N VAL A 64 -5.09 -2.71 -0.81
CA VAL A 64 -5.45 -4.09 -0.49
C VAL A 64 -4.73 -5.06 -1.40
N LEU A 65 -4.15 -6.12 -0.83
CA LEU A 65 -3.72 -7.30 -1.55
C LEU A 65 -4.87 -8.32 -1.59
N THR A 66 -5.34 -8.60 -2.80
CA THR A 66 -6.36 -9.62 -3.05
C THR A 66 -5.77 -11.03 -2.96
N GLU A 67 -6.63 -12.05 -2.84
CA GLU A 67 -6.19 -13.46 -2.79
C GLU A 67 -5.48 -13.94 -4.06
N ILE A 68 -5.73 -13.28 -5.19
CA ILE A 68 -5.05 -13.54 -6.47
C ILE A 68 -3.73 -12.76 -6.61
N HIS A 69 -3.17 -12.25 -5.51
CA HIS A 69 -1.92 -11.50 -5.46
C HIS A 69 -1.94 -10.18 -6.26
N HIS A 70 -3.11 -9.56 -6.42
CA HIS A 70 -3.24 -8.26 -7.09
C HIS A 70 -3.47 -7.14 -6.08
N PHE A 71 -2.77 -6.02 -6.24
CA PHE A 71 -2.95 -4.82 -5.41
C PHE A 71 -4.07 -3.94 -5.95
N LEU A 72 -4.91 -3.41 -5.06
CA LEU A 72 -5.97 -2.46 -5.38
C LEU A 72 -5.81 -1.22 -4.50
N VAL A 73 -6.05 -0.05 -5.09
CA VAL A 73 -6.20 1.20 -4.33
C VAL A 73 -7.67 1.37 -4.01
N LEU A 74 -7.98 1.58 -2.73
CA LEU A 74 -9.34 1.84 -2.28
C LEU A 74 -9.57 3.33 -2.11
N LYS A 75 -10.74 3.79 -2.55
CA LYS A 75 -11.29 5.10 -2.17
C LYS A 75 -12.34 4.86 -1.10
N VAL A 76 -12.00 5.18 0.14
CA VAL A 76 -12.90 5.02 1.28
C VAL A 76 -13.84 6.22 1.32
N LYS A 77 -15.13 6.01 1.65
CA LYS A 77 -16.12 7.09 1.72
C LYS A 77 -15.94 7.97 2.95
N ASP A 78 -15.61 7.34 4.07
CA ASP A 78 -15.36 7.95 5.36
C ASP A 78 -14.04 7.37 5.89
N GLU A 79 -12.97 8.15 5.74
CA GLU A 79 -11.61 7.72 6.04
C GLU A 79 -11.39 7.60 7.55
N ASP A 80 -12.08 8.43 8.35
CA ASP A 80 -11.96 8.47 9.82
C ASP A 80 -12.58 7.24 10.50
N LEU A 81 -13.53 6.58 9.83
CA LEU A 81 -14.16 5.35 10.33
C LEU A 81 -13.40 4.08 9.94
N PHE A 82 -12.35 4.18 9.11
CA PHE A 82 -11.65 3.00 8.63
C PHE A 82 -10.64 2.48 9.67
N PRO A 83 -10.70 1.18 10.05
CA PRO A 83 -9.84 0.67 11.11
C PRO A 83 -8.38 0.64 10.63
N ALA A 84 -7.54 1.48 11.23
CA ALA A 84 -6.11 1.50 10.97
C ALA A 84 -5.47 0.13 11.29
N ALA A 85 -4.63 -0.36 10.38
CA ALA A 85 -3.81 -1.53 10.65
C ALA A 85 -2.72 -1.21 11.69
N LYS A 86 -2.02 -2.25 12.18
CA LYS A 86 -0.90 -2.06 13.10
C LYS A 86 0.22 -1.28 12.42
N LEU A 87 0.80 -0.31 13.12
CA LEU A 87 1.99 0.42 12.67
C LEU A 87 3.14 -0.56 12.38
N GLU A 88 3.89 -0.31 11.29
CA GLU A 88 5.09 -1.06 10.97
C GLU A 88 6.09 -0.98 12.13
N LYS A 89 6.66 -2.13 12.50
CA LYS A 89 7.38 -2.34 13.76
C LYS A 89 8.61 -1.44 13.92
N ASN A 90 9.28 -1.08 12.83
CA ASN A 90 10.54 -0.35 12.83
C ASN A 90 10.36 1.14 12.54
N TRP A 91 9.14 1.60 12.24
CA TRP A 91 8.88 3.01 11.92
C TRP A 91 9.38 3.97 13.01
N GLU A 92 9.15 3.62 14.28
CA GLU A 92 9.55 4.47 15.41
C GLU A 92 11.07 4.67 15.50
N GLN A 93 11.84 3.70 15.01
CA GLN A 93 13.31 3.76 15.05
C GLN A 93 13.87 4.70 13.99
N ILE A 94 13.09 5.00 12.95
CA ILE A 94 13.49 5.86 11.84
C ILE A 94 12.75 7.21 11.84
N ALA A 95 11.71 7.37 12.66
CA ALA A 95 10.93 8.58 12.75
C ALA A 95 11.69 9.72 13.44
N THR A 96 11.60 10.90 12.86
CA THR A 96 12.02 12.16 13.49
C THR A 96 11.12 12.51 14.68
N PRO A 97 11.59 13.28 15.67
CA PRO A 97 10.76 13.72 16.80
C PRO A 97 9.46 14.39 16.37
N GLU A 98 9.49 15.15 15.28
CA GLU A 98 8.34 15.81 14.69
C GLU A 98 7.33 14.80 14.11
N ALA A 99 7.81 13.78 13.39
CA ALA A 99 6.97 12.74 12.81
C ALA A 99 6.31 11.84 13.86
N MET A 100 6.87 11.72 15.07
CA MET A 100 6.26 10.93 16.16
C MET A 100 4.84 11.37 16.51
N GLN A 101 4.45 12.59 16.14
CA GLN A 101 3.09 13.11 16.32
C GLN A 101 2.03 12.36 15.49
N TRP A 102 2.39 11.59 14.46
CA TRP A 102 1.44 10.75 13.69
C TRP A 102 0.75 9.67 14.52
N LYS A 103 1.27 9.37 15.72
CA LYS A 103 0.68 8.39 16.63
C LYS A 103 -0.40 8.96 17.55
N ASN A 104 -0.48 10.28 17.66
CA ASN A 104 -1.36 10.98 18.59
C ASN A 104 -2.70 11.26 17.92
#